data_AF-A0A9W4X123-F1
#
_entry.id   AF-A0A9W4X123-F1
#
_cell.length_a   1.000
_cell.length_b   1.000
_cell.length_c   1.000
_cell.angle_alpha   90.00
_cell.angle_beta   90.00
_cell.angle_gamma   90.00
#
_symmetry.space_group_name_H-M   'P 1'
#
loop_
_entity.id
_entity.type
_entity.pdbx_description
1 polymer ?
#
loop_
_entity_poly.entity_id
_entity_poly.type
_entity_poly.pdbx_seq_one_letter_code
_entity_poly.pdbx_strand_id
1 'polypeptide(L)' 'EKTWKRRDMSAKLEAQWIGPYYIHDIIGFNNYKLRSIERRIVKGTIHRDCLKLYNEQEMEPMIIIT' A
#
# COMPACT_ATOMS: atom_id res chain seq x y z
N GLU A 1 -7.21 -7.06 1.44
CA GLU A 1 -5.75 -7.00 1.67
C GLU A 1 -5.25 -5.56 1.68
N LYS A 2 -4.30 -5.22 2.57
CA LYS A 2 -3.62 -3.91 2.60
C LYS A 2 -2.35 -3.98 1.75
N THR A 3 -2.09 -2.94 0.99
CA THR A 3 -0.98 -2.86 0.03
C THR A 3 -0.32 -1.49 0.04
N TRP A 4 0.99 -1.47 -0.12
CA TRP A 4 1.73 -0.30 -0.57
C TRP A 4 1.62 -0.16 -2.09
N LYS A 5 1.47 1.06 -2.60
CA LYS A 5 1.55 1.39 -4.02
C LYS A 5 2.90 2.04 -4.31
N ARG A 6 3.56 1.67 -5.41
CA ARG A 6 4.79 2.31 -5.88
C ARG A 6 4.49 3.75 -6.34
N ARG A 7 5.36 4.69 -6.01
CA ARG A 7 5.33 6.07 -6.53
C ARG A 7 5.86 6.08 -7.97
N ASP A 8 5.20 6.80 -8.86
CA ASP A 8 5.56 6.87 -10.27
C ASP A 8 6.85 7.69 -10.51
N MET A 9 7.07 8.75 -9.72
CA MET A 9 8.33 9.50 -9.68
C MET A 9 8.75 9.76 -8.24
N SER A 10 9.76 9.03 -7.76
CA SER A 10 10.42 9.31 -6.47
C SER A 10 11.79 9.93 -6.72
N ALA A 11 12.08 11.07 -6.09
CA ALA A 11 13.44 11.61 -6.10
C ALA A 11 14.39 10.69 -5.29
N LYS A 12 15.70 10.89 -5.42
CA LYS A 12 16.69 10.16 -4.61
C LYS A 12 16.40 10.41 -3.12
N LEU A 13 16.49 9.34 -2.32
CA LEU A 13 16.21 9.33 -0.88
C LEU A 13 14.74 9.53 -0.48
N GLU A 14 13.80 9.68 -1.42
CA GLU A 14 12.38 9.68 -1.09
C GLU A 14 11.81 8.26 -0.94
N ALA A 15 10.75 8.15 -0.14
CA ALA A 15 10.00 6.91 -0.01
C ALA A 15 9.40 6.50 -1.37
N GLN A 16 9.86 5.37 -1.89
CA GLN A 16 9.39 4.80 -3.16
C GLN A 16 7.96 4.22 -3.05
N TRP A 17 7.52 3.88 -1.85
CA TRP A 17 6.23 3.23 -1.59
C TRP A 17 5.32 4.16 -0.78
N ILE A 18 4.07 4.30 -1.22
CA ILE A 18 3.04 5.13 -0.60
C ILE A 18 1.85 4.26 -0.17
N GLY A 19 1.22 4.58 0.95
CA GLY A 19 0.14 3.76 1.49
C GLY A 19 -0.01 3.90 3.01
N PRO A 20 -0.84 3.05 3.64
CA PRO A 20 -1.50 1.86 3.09
C PRO A 20 -2.73 2.15 2.20
N TYR A 21 -2.92 1.30 1.18
CA TYR A 21 -4.15 1.20 0.37
C TYR A 21 -4.81 -0.15 0.56
N TYR A 22 -6.10 -0.26 0.24
CA TYR A 22 -6.79 -1.55 0.17
C TYR A 22 -7.14 -1.87 -1.28
N ILE A 23 -7.10 -3.15 -1.64
CA ILE A 23 -7.69 -3.63 -2.89
C ILE A 23 -9.21 -3.45 -2.80
N HIS A 24 -9.78 -2.68 -3.72
CA HIS A 24 -11.21 -2.43 -3.81
C HIS A 24 -11.89 -3.37 -4.79
N ASP A 25 -11.27 -3.56 -5.97
CA ASP A 25 -11.85 -4.33 -7.07
C ASP A 25 -10.74 -4.99 -7.90
N ILE A 26 -11.03 -6.15 -8.47
CA ILE A 26 -10.11 -6.92 -9.32
C ILE A 26 -10.65 -6.84 -10.74
N ILE A 27 -9.98 -6.08 -11.60
CA ILE A 27 -10.44 -5.89 -12.99
C ILE A 27 -10.06 -7.09 -13.86
N GLY A 28 -8.99 -7.81 -13.49
CA GLY A 28 -8.42 -8.92 -14.27
C GLY A 28 -7.06 -8.57 -14.85
N PHE A 29 -6.36 -9.56 -15.41
CA PHE A 29 -5.00 -9.40 -15.94
C PHE A 29 -4.04 -8.73 -14.95
N ASN A 30 -4.09 -9.13 -13.68
CA ASN A 30 -3.27 -8.56 -12.61
C ASN A 30 -3.46 -7.04 -12.39
N ASN A 31 -4.60 -6.47 -12.83
CA ASN A 31 -4.96 -5.08 -12.58
C ASN A 31 -6.02 -4.96 -11.47
N TYR A 32 -5.82 -3.96 -10.60
CA TYR A 32 -6.64 -3.71 -9.42
C TYR A 32 -7.09 -2.25 -9.36
N LYS A 33 -8.27 -2.02 -8.79
CA LYS A 33 -8.64 -0.71 -8.24
C LYS A 33 -8.27 -0.66 -6.78
N LEU A 34 -7.66 0.44 -6.36
CA LEU A 34 -7.31 0.67 -4.96
C LEU A 34 -8.30 1.64 -4.31
N ARG A 35 -8.50 1.49 -3.01
CA ARG A 35 -9.14 2.49 -2.15
C ARG A 35 -8.18 2.95 -1.04
N SER A 36 -8.23 4.22 -0.70
CA SER A 36 -7.51 4.77 0.46
C SER A 36 -8.17 4.32 1.77
N ILE A 37 -7.49 4.56 2.88
CA ILE A 37 -8.05 4.35 4.22
C ILE A 37 -9.31 5.19 4.48
N GLU A 38 -9.38 6.38 3.87
CA GLU A 38 -10.56 7.26 3.89
C GLU A 38 -11.68 6.81 2.93
N ARG A 39 -11.62 5.57 2.41
CA ARG A 39 -12.59 4.99 1.47
C ARG A 39 -12.70 5.72 0.13
N ARG A 40 -11.73 6.57 -0.24
CA ARG A 40 -11.68 7.21 -1.57
C ARG A 40 -11.07 6.27 -2.58
N ILE A 41 -11.69 6.12 -3.75
CA ILE A 41 -11.15 5.30 -4.83
C ILE A 41 -9.99 6.04 -5.50
N VAL A 42 -8.85 5.36 -5.62
CA VAL A 42 -7.69 5.90 -6.34
C VAL A 42 -8.02 5.88 -7.82
N LYS A 43 -7.82 7.01 -8.50
CA LYS A 43 -8.08 7.13 -9.93
C LYS A 43 -7.17 6.19 -10.72
N GLY A 44 -7.77 5.43 -11.63
CA GLY A 44 -7.06 4.51 -12.53
C GLY A 44 -6.93 3.09 -11.98
N THR A 45 -6.39 2.22 -12.82
CA THR A 45 -6.08 0.83 -12.50
C THR A 45 -4.59 0.69 -12.23
N ILE A 46 -4.23 -0.12 -11.24
CA ILE A 46 -2.84 -0.37 -10.86
C ILE A 46 -2.51 -1.84 -11.11
N HIS A 47 -1.40 -2.09 -11.81
CA HIS A 47 -0.89 -3.42 -12.04
C HIS A 47 -0.26 -4.01 -10.75
N ARG A 48 -0.31 -5.34 -10.60
CA ARG A 48 0.25 -6.07 -9.45
C ARG A 48 1.70 -5.71 -9.14
N ASP A 49 2.54 -5.55 -10.17
CA ASP A 49 3.98 -5.25 -9.99
C ASP A 49 4.25 -3.88 -9.36
N CYS A 50 3.25 -3.00 -9.37
CA CYS A 50 3.31 -1.69 -8.71
C CYS A 50 2.76 -1.76 -7.27
N LEU A 51 2.43 -2.95 -6.76
CA LEU A 51 1.90 -3.17 -5.43
C LEU A 51 2.85 -4.04 -4.61
N LYS A 52 2.97 -3.74 -3.32
CA LYS A 52 3.66 -4.57 -2.34
C LYS A 52 2.72 -4.84 -1.17
N LEU A 53 2.73 -6.06 -0.64
CA LEU A 53 1.94 -6.40 0.54
C LEU A 53 2.34 -5.48 1.71
N TYR A 54 1.34 -4.95 2.42
CA TYR A 54 1.58 -4.18 3.63
C TYR A 54 1.68 -5.16 4.80
N ASN A 55 2.87 -5.31 5.37
CA ASN A 55 3.06 -6.05 6.61
C ASN A 55 2.82 -5.10 7.78
N GLU A 56 1.75 -5.36 8.54
CA GLU A 56 1.55 -4.71 9.83
C GLU A 56 2.62 -5.24 10.79
N GLN A 57 3.52 -4.37 11.22
CA GLN A 57 4.45 -4.70 12.27
C GLN A 57 3.67 -4.64 13.58
N GLU A 58 3.30 -5.79 14.11
CA GLU A 58 2.79 -5.89 15.47
C GLU A 58 3.89 -5.38 16.39
N MET A 59 3.64 -4.27 17.09
CA MET A 59 4.60 -3.78 18.08
C MET A 59 4.68 -4.82 19.19
N GLU A 60 5.83 -5.49 19.31
CA GLU A 60 6.09 -6.29 20.50
C GLU A 60 6.06 -5.34 21.71
N PRO A 61 5.35 -5.69 22.79
CA PRO A 61 5.25 -4.83 23.96
C PRO A 61 6.66 -4.59 24.49
N MET A 62 7.11 -3.33 24.48
CA MET A 62 8.37 -2.94 25.07
C MET A 62 8.24 -3.09 26.60
N ILE A 63 8.78 -4.17 27.15
CA ILE A 63 8.86 -4.37 28.60
C ILE A 63 9.90 -3.39 29.14
N ILE A 64 9.45 -2.32 29.79
CA ILE A 64 10.32 -1.42 30.53
C ILE A 64 10.54 -2.03 31.92
N ILE A 65 11.75 -2.54 32.16
CA ILE A 65 12.17 -2.98 33.50
C ILE A 65 12.65 -1.73 34.23
N THR A 66 11.92 -1.32 35.26
CA THR A 66 12.29 -0.21 36.17
C THR A 66 12.91 -0.72 37.45
#